data_AF-A0A6N9UAC5-F1
#
_entry.id   AF-A0A6N9UAC5-F1
#
_cell.length_a   1.000
_cell.length_b   1.000
_cell.length_c   1.000
_cell.angle_alpha   90.00
_cell.angle_beta   90.00
_cell.angle_gamma   90.00
#
_symmetry.space_group_name_H-M   'P 1'
#
loop_
_entity.id
_entity.type
_entity.pdbx_description
1 polymer ?
#
loop_
_entity_poly.entity_id
_entity_poly.type
_entity_poly.pdbx_seq_one_letter_code
_entity_poly.pdbx_strand_id
1 'polypeptide(L)'
;MYRMSSTQARHTRRAVLQTAIDVGARCQGMDPDVWFRADDESDADWQPRRDSAMRVCNRCPVRAACEELALRNGDGELEADELVRAGLTGPELAAVRTSQALRLAAAVDADRDTEGRQLDQLTVELVTEAGKNPDSSRNGGPRATALRAAAQTHRLRTLAARIRQIRTARRTRNGWGVAA
;
A
#
# COMPACT_ATOMS: atom_id res chain seq x y z
N MET A 1 -10.27 8.20 -18.58
CA MET A 1 -10.22 7.82 -17.15
C MET A 1 -9.72 6.39 -17.04
N TYR A 2 -8.55 6.19 -16.47
CA TYR A 2 -8.00 4.85 -16.25
C TYR A 2 -8.69 4.23 -15.04
N ARG A 3 -9.44 3.13 -15.22
CA ARG A 3 -10.12 2.45 -14.11
C ARG A 3 -9.11 1.50 -13.46
N MET A 4 -8.77 1.76 -12.21
CA MET A 4 -7.84 0.92 -11.43
C MET A 4 -8.46 -0.47 -11.22
N SER A 5 -7.67 -1.53 -11.44
CA SER A 5 -8.14 -2.91 -11.21
C SER A 5 -8.24 -3.20 -9.69
N SER A 6 -9.05 -4.17 -9.29
CA SER A 6 -9.19 -4.56 -7.87
C SER A 6 -7.90 -5.10 -7.26
N THR A 7 -7.00 -5.66 -8.08
CA THR A 7 -5.67 -6.11 -7.66
C THR A 7 -4.74 -4.92 -7.45
N GLN A 8 -4.72 -3.99 -8.41
CA GLN A 8 -3.94 -2.76 -8.30
C GLN A 8 -4.38 -1.88 -7.12
N ALA A 9 -5.69 -1.82 -6.87
CA ALA A 9 -6.25 -1.15 -5.71
C ALA A 9 -5.74 -1.76 -4.39
N ARG A 10 -5.61 -3.10 -4.32
CA ARG A 10 -5.10 -3.79 -3.14
C ARG A 10 -3.61 -3.52 -2.91
N HIS A 11 -2.78 -3.62 -3.95
CA HIS A 11 -1.33 -3.39 -3.84
C HIS A 11 -0.95 -1.95 -3.53
N THR A 12 -1.77 -0.98 -3.94
CA THR A 12 -1.54 0.45 -3.65
C THR A 12 -2.17 0.90 -2.33
N ARG A 13 -3.08 0.11 -1.75
CA ARG A 13 -3.87 0.50 -0.57
C ARG A 13 -2.99 0.89 0.61
N ARG A 14 -1.91 0.15 0.91
CA ARG A 14 -0.98 0.48 2.00
C ARG A 14 -0.37 1.88 1.84
N ALA A 15 0.12 2.19 0.65
CA ALA A 15 0.71 3.50 0.38
C ALA A 15 -0.34 4.62 0.50
N VAL A 16 -1.55 4.38 -0.02
CA VAL A 16 -2.69 5.32 0.11
C VAL A 16 -3.06 5.55 1.58
N LEU A 17 -3.09 4.50 2.41
CA LEU A 17 -3.34 4.60 3.85
C LEU A 17 -2.25 5.43 4.53
N GLN A 18 -0.98 5.14 4.25
CA GLN A 18 0.15 5.88 4.80
C GLN A 18 0.07 7.37 4.42
N THR A 19 -0.14 7.68 3.14
CA THR A 19 -0.29 9.08 2.69
C THR A 19 -1.47 9.79 3.34
N ALA A 20 -2.62 9.11 3.51
CA ALA A 20 -3.75 9.70 4.22
C ALA A 20 -3.39 10.04 5.67
N ILE A 21 -2.66 9.16 6.36
CA ILE A 21 -2.18 9.39 7.73
C ILE A 21 -1.17 10.54 7.77
N ASP A 22 -0.17 10.54 6.88
CA ASP A 22 0.89 11.56 6.83
C ASP A 22 0.35 12.98 6.61
N VAL A 23 -0.79 13.11 5.91
CA VAL A 23 -1.40 14.40 5.58
C VAL A 23 -2.53 14.78 6.55
N GLY A 24 -3.21 13.81 7.17
CA GLY A 24 -4.47 14.05 7.88
C GLY A 24 -4.50 13.66 9.35
N ALA A 25 -3.42 13.12 9.90
CA ALA A 25 -3.39 12.67 11.29
C ALA A 25 -3.33 13.85 12.28
N ARG A 26 -4.26 13.88 13.24
CA ARG A 26 -4.25 14.90 14.31
C ARG A 26 -3.04 14.80 15.24
N CYS A 27 -2.42 13.64 15.33
CA CYS A 27 -1.22 13.42 16.13
C CYS A 27 0.06 13.93 15.44
N GLN A 28 -0.03 14.42 14.20
CA GLN A 28 1.12 14.94 13.48
C GLN A 28 1.75 16.13 14.22
N GLY A 29 3.07 16.04 14.47
CA GLY A 29 3.82 17.06 15.19
C GLY A 29 3.68 17.00 16.72
N MET A 30 2.91 16.05 17.26
CA MET A 30 2.92 15.74 18.69
C MET A 30 4.11 14.87 19.04
N ASP A 31 4.52 14.91 20.30
CA ASP A 31 5.56 14.03 20.84
C ASP A 31 5.17 12.55 20.66
N PRO A 32 6.00 11.72 19.99
CA PRO A 32 5.77 10.30 19.85
C PRO A 32 5.57 9.59 21.19
N ASP A 33 6.28 10.03 22.23
CA ASP A 33 6.26 9.35 23.52
C ASP A 33 4.85 9.34 24.11
N VAL A 34 3.99 10.33 23.82
CA VAL A 34 2.58 10.37 24.24
C VAL A 34 1.80 9.10 23.87
N TRP A 35 2.19 8.41 22.80
CA TRP A 35 1.48 7.26 22.23
C TRP A 35 2.05 5.93 22.69
N PHE A 36 3.21 5.92 23.35
CA PHE A 36 3.89 4.72 23.79
C PHE A 36 4.11 4.76 25.30
N ARG A 37 3.93 3.62 25.95
CA ARG A 37 4.30 3.43 27.34
C ARG A 37 5.83 3.38 27.43
N ALA A 38 6.41 4.00 28.45
CA ALA A 38 7.83 3.85 28.71
C ALA A 38 8.11 2.52 29.44
N ASP A 39 9.30 1.94 29.25
CA ASP A 39 9.68 0.61 29.76
C ASP A 39 9.47 0.45 31.28
N ASP A 40 9.65 1.53 32.05
CA ASP A 40 9.54 1.56 33.52
C ASP A 40 8.30 2.32 34.04
N GLU A 41 7.40 2.73 33.15
CA GLU A 41 6.19 3.46 33.53
C GLU A 41 5.18 2.53 34.20
N SER A 42 4.65 2.95 35.35
CA SER A 42 3.61 2.19 36.05
C SER A 42 2.27 2.25 35.30
N ASP A 43 1.40 1.26 35.50
CA ASP A 43 0.05 1.28 34.92
C ASP A 43 -0.74 2.52 35.35
N ALA A 44 -0.55 2.96 36.59
CA ALA A 44 -1.24 4.11 37.16
C ALA A 44 -0.83 5.43 36.49
N ASP A 45 0.43 5.55 36.06
CA ASP A 45 0.93 6.72 35.34
C ASP A 45 0.59 6.66 33.85
N TRP A 46 0.63 5.45 33.27
CA TRP A 46 0.30 5.22 31.87
C TRP A 46 -1.19 5.46 31.58
N GLN A 47 -2.10 4.97 32.42
CA GLN A 47 -3.53 4.99 32.15
C GLN A 47 -4.10 6.39 31.83
N PRO A 48 -3.81 7.47 32.59
CA PRO A 48 -4.25 8.83 32.25
C PRO A 48 -3.75 9.33 30.89
N ARG A 49 -2.51 8.96 30.54
CA ARG A 49 -1.85 9.34 29.28
C ARG A 49 -2.43 8.58 28.11
N ARG A 50 -2.61 7.26 28.26
CA ARG A 50 -3.35 6.38 27.36
C ARG A 50 -4.74 6.91 27.05
N ASP A 51 -5.53 7.25 28.07
CA ASP A 51 -6.88 7.77 27.90
C ASP A 51 -6.89 9.11 27.14
N SER A 52 -5.87 9.95 27.37
CA SER A 52 -5.68 11.21 26.65
C SER A 52 -5.33 10.99 25.18
N ALA A 53 -4.41 10.07 24.90
CA ALA A 53 -4.06 9.64 23.55
C ALA A 53 -5.29 9.08 22.81
N MET A 54 -6.05 8.19 23.44
CA MET A 54 -7.28 7.62 22.86
C MET A 54 -8.30 8.70 22.50
N ARG A 55 -8.48 9.74 23.35
CA ARG A 55 -9.38 10.87 23.04
C ARG A 55 -8.96 11.63 21.78
N VAL A 56 -7.66 11.82 21.56
CA VAL A 56 -7.16 12.47 20.34
C VAL A 56 -7.41 11.59 19.11
N CYS A 57 -7.09 10.29 19.19
CA CYS A 57 -7.34 9.35 18.09
C CYS A 57 -8.83 9.24 17.73
N ASN A 58 -9.72 9.20 18.73
CA ASN A 58 -11.16 9.05 18.52
C ASN A 58 -11.81 10.25 17.81
N ARG A 59 -11.11 11.39 17.75
CA ARG A 59 -11.53 12.57 16.98
C ARG A 59 -10.75 12.74 15.68
N CYS A 60 -9.83 11.84 15.37
CA CYS A 60 -8.95 11.94 14.21
C CYS A 60 -9.71 11.55 12.92
N PRO A 61 -9.71 12.40 11.86
CA PRO A 61 -10.46 12.13 10.63
C PRO A 61 -9.93 10.92 9.86
N VAL A 62 -8.66 10.56 10.07
CA VAL A 62 -7.99 9.42 9.44
C VAL A 62 -7.92 8.19 10.33
N ARG A 63 -8.71 8.13 11.42
CA ARG A 63 -8.68 7.03 12.41
C ARG A 63 -8.87 5.66 11.74
N ALA A 64 -9.87 5.51 10.88
CA ALA A 64 -10.14 4.23 10.20
C ALA A 64 -8.98 3.79 9.27
N ALA A 65 -8.31 4.75 8.62
CA ALA A 65 -7.13 4.45 7.81
C ALA A 65 -5.94 4.04 8.68
N CYS A 66 -5.76 4.72 9.82
CA CYS A 66 -4.74 4.38 10.81
C CYS A 66 -4.96 2.98 11.42
N GLU A 67 -6.21 2.63 11.72
CA GLU A 67 -6.59 1.30 12.22
C GLU A 67 -6.28 0.22 11.18
N GLU A 68 -6.75 0.39 9.94
CA GLU A 68 -6.48 -0.57 8.88
C GLU A 68 -4.97 -0.80 8.68
N LEU A 69 -4.17 0.27 8.73
CA LEU A 69 -2.72 0.17 8.60
C LEU A 69 -2.07 -0.51 9.81
N ALA A 70 -2.50 -0.18 11.03
CA ALA A 70 -2.01 -0.78 12.26
C ALA A 70 -2.24 -2.30 12.28
N LEU A 71 -3.45 -2.73 11.89
CA LEU A 71 -3.80 -4.15 11.81
C LEU A 71 -2.95 -4.90 10.78
N ARG A 72 -2.68 -4.28 9.62
CA ARG A 72 -1.80 -4.84 8.57
C ARG A 72 -0.33 -4.92 9.01
N ASN A 73 0.12 -3.97 9.83
CA ASN A 73 1.48 -3.95 10.36
C ASN A 73 1.70 -4.98 11.47
N GLY A 74 0.64 -5.44 12.12
CA GLY A 74 0.74 -6.30 13.28
C GLY A 74 0.95 -5.52 14.58
N ASP A 75 0.53 -4.26 14.64
CA ASP A 75 0.68 -3.43 15.84
C ASP A 75 -0.15 -3.98 17.02
N GLY A 76 0.40 -3.93 18.22
CA GLY A 76 -0.24 -4.36 19.45
C GLY A 76 -0.13 -5.87 19.72
N GLU A 77 -0.05 -6.22 21.00
CA GLU A 77 0.00 -7.58 21.53
C GLU A 77 -1.11 -7.80 22.55
N LEU A 78 -1.60 -9.04 22.70
CA LEU A 78 -2.72 -9.36 23.59
C LEU A 78 -2.41 -9.10 25.07
N GLU A 79 -1.14 -9.29 25.46
CA GLU A 79 -0.70 -9.24 26.85
C GLU A 79 0.06 -7.95 27.20
N ALA A 80 0.18 -7.00 26.24
CA ALA A 80 1.02 -5.82 26.41
C ALA A 80 0.27 -4.54 26.03
N ASP A 81 -0.01 -3.70 27.03
CA ASP A 81 -0.60 -2.36 26.86
C ASP A 81 0.49 -1.30 26.74
N GLU A 82 1.26 -1.38 25.65
CA GLU A 82 2.45 -0.56 25.43
C GLU A 82 2.21 0.64 24.51
N LEU A 83 1.04 0.72 23.88
CA LEU A 83 0.78 1.74 22.87
C LEU A 83 -0.70 2.09 22.73
N VAL A 84 -0.93 3.30 22.21
CA VAL A 84 -2.22 3.72 21.66
C VAL A 84 -2.06 4.01 20.18
N ARG A 85 -2.83 3.30 19.34
CA ARG A 85 -2.92 3.59 17.91
C ARG A 85 -4.33 3.44 17.41
N ALA A 86 -4.75 4.38 16.56
CA ALA A 86 -6.11 4.46 16.03
C ALA A 86 -7.22 4.50 17.10
N GLY A 87 -6.89 4.90 18.34
CA GLY A 87 -7.85 4.99 19.45
C GLY A 87 -8.09 3.66 20.14
N LEU A 88 -7.20 2.69 19.90
CA LEU A 88 -7.17 1.38 20.51
C LEU A 88 -5.83 1.18 21.22
N THR A 89 -5.86 0.41 22.30
CA THR A 89 -4.69 -0.10 23.01
C THR A 89 -4.05 -1.27 22.25
N GLY A 90 -2.87 -1.69 22.68
CA GLY A 90 -2.20 -2.89 22.16
C GLY A 90 -3.09 -4.14 22.18
N PRO A 91 -3.69 -4.51 23.33
CA PRO A 91 -4.57 -5.67 23.43
C PRO A 91 -5.83 -5.56 22.56
N GLU A 92 -6.43 -4.37 22.49
CA GLU A 92 -7.60 -4.13 21.63
C GLU A 92 -7.26 -4.30 20.14
N LEU A 93 -6.11 -3.79 19.68
CA LEU A 93 -5.65 -4.00 18.30
C LEU A 93 -5.41 -5.48 18.01
N ALA A 94 -4.81 -6.21 18.95
CA ALA A 94 -4.56 -7.64 18.79
C ALA A 94 -5.88 -8.45 18.74
N ALA A 95 -6.87 -8.08 19.56
CA ALA A 95 -8.22 -8.66 19.51
C ALA A 95 -8.93 -8.38 18.18
N VAL A 96 -8.89 -7.13 17.70
CA VAL A 96 -9.45 -6.77 16.39
C VAL A 96 -8.75 -7.53 15.27
N ARG A 97 -7.41 -7.61 15.29
CA ARG A 97 -6.62 -8.37 14.30
C ARG A 97 -7.03 -9.84 14.26
N THR A 98 -7.23 -10.45 15.43
CA THR A 98 -7.68 -11.85 15.55
C THR A 98 -9.06 -12.03 14.94
N SER A 99 -10.01 -11.16 15.27
CA SER A 99 -11.38 -11.22 14.73
C SER A 99 -11.45 -11.05 13.20
N GLN A 100 -10.45 -10.37 12.61
CA GLN A 100 -10.39 -10.07 11.18
C GLN A 100 -9.29 -10.83 10.43
N ALA A 101 -8.70 -11.87 11.03
CA ALA A 101 -7.50 -12.53 10.52
C ALA A 101 -7.63 -12.98 9.05
N LEU A 102 -8.76 -13.60 8.69
CA LEU A 102 -9.01 -14.04 7.30
C LEU A 102 -9.08 -12.88 6.31
N ARG A 103 -9.71 -11.76 6.70
CA ARG A 103 -9.81 -10.56 5.85
C ARG A 103 -8.46 -9.88 5.68
N LEU A 104 -7.66 -9.84 6.75
CA LEU A 104 -6.36 -9.19 6.79
C LEU A 104 -5.29 -9.97 6.05
N ALA A 105 -5.32 -11.31 6.07
CA ALA A 105 -4.32 -12.16 5.42
C ALA A 105 -4.09 -11.78 3.95
N ALA A 106 -5.16 -11.66 3.16
CA ALA A 106 -5.06 -11.28 1.75
C ALA A 106 -4.53 -9.85 1.54
N ALA A 107 -4.79 -8.95 2.49
CA ALA A 107 -4.29 -7.57 2.45
C ALA A 107 -2.80 -7.51 2.81
N VAL A 108 -2.35 -8.28 3.81
CA VAL A 108 -0.94 -8.40 4.21
C VAL A 108 -0.12 -9.07 3.11
N ASP A 109 -0.65 -10.13 2.49
CA ASP A 109 0.00 -10.78 1.35
C ASP A 109 0.15 -9.82 0.17
N ALA A 110 -0.89 -9.02 -0.12
CA ALA A 110 -0.83 -8.00 -1.16
C ALA A 110 0.20 -6.90 -0.85
N ASP A 111 0.37 -6.53 0.42
CA ASP A 111 1.37 -5.55 0.86
C ASP A 111 2.82 -6.08 0.68
N ARG A 112 3.00 -7.40 0.82
CA ARG A 112 4.29 -8.10 0.62
C ARG A 112 4.58 -8.42 -0.85
N ASP A 113 3.58 -8.45 -1.72
CA ASP A 113 3.72 -8.79 -3.14
C ASP A 113 4.43 -7.68 -3.95
N THR A 114 5.76 -7.67 -3.87
CA THR A 114 6.65 -6.79 -4.65
C THR A 114 6.51 -7.03 -6.16
N GLU A 115 6.34 -8.28 -6.59
CA GLU A 115 6.21 -8.66 -7.99
C GLU A 115 4.86 -8.23 -8.57
N GLY A 116 3.78 -8.34 -7.80
CA GLY A 116 2.45 -7.81 -8.14
C GLY A 116 2.49 -6.30 -8.36
N ARG A 117 3.12 -5.54 -7.44
CA ARG A 117 3.35 -4.09 -7.61
C ARG A 117 4.12 -3.76 -8.89
N GLN A 118 5.18 -4.51 -9.19
CA GLN A 118 5.97 -4.32 -10.40
C GLN A 118 5.13 -4.61 -11.66
N LEU A 119 4.31 -5.67 -11.65
CA LEU A 119 3.41 -6.00 -12.76
C LEU A 119 2.37 -4.91 -13.01
N ASP A 120 1.79 -4.36 -11.94
CA ASP A 120 0.83 -3.26 -12.06
C ASP A 120 1.49 -2.01 -12.64
N GLN A 121 2.68 -1.64 -12.15
CA GLN A 121 3.45 -0.50 -12.68
C GLN A 121 3.75 -0.68 -14.17
N LEU A 122 4.30 -1.83 -14.58
CA LEU A 122 4.61 -2.12 -15.98
C LEU A 122 3.35 -2.11 -16.85
N THR A 123 2.21 -2.55 -16.32
CA THR A 123 0.92 -2.52 -17.04
C THR A 123 0.45 -1.08 -17.25
N VAL A 124 0.56 -0.21 -16.25
CA VAL A 124 0.27 1.23 -16.40
C VAL A 124 1.20 1.89 -17.40
N GLU A 125 2.50 1.61 -17.33
CA GLU A 125 3.49 2.13 -18.29
C GLU A 125 3.15 1.69 -19.73
N LEU A 126 2.78 0.42 -19.92
CA LEU A 126 2.41 -0.11 -21.23
C LEU A 126 1.22 0.63 -21.83
N VAL A 127 0.13 0.82 -21.07
CA VAL A 127 -1.06 1.48 -21.61
C VAL A 127 -0.84 2.99 -21.75
N THR A 128 -0.06 3.61 -20.85
CA THR A 128 0.33 5.02 -20.99
C THR A 128 1.14 5.24 -22.25
N GLU A 129 2.13 4.38 -22.54
CA GLU A 129 2.92 4.47 -23.77
C GLU A 129 2.07 4.17 -25.01
N ALA A 130 1.10 3.24 -24.94
CA ALA A 130 0.19 2.94 -26.04
C ALA A 130 -0.77 4.08 -26.36
N GLY A 131 -1.15 4.88 -25.34
CA GLY A 131 -2.00 6.05 -25.50
C GLY A 131 -1.29 7.28 -26.06
N LYS A 132 0.05 7.30 -26.17
CA LYS A 132 0.78 8.41 -26.79
C LYS A 132 0.57 8.41 -28.29
N ASN A 133 0.22 9.57 -28.86
CA ASN A 133 0.12 9.71 -30.31
C ASN A 133 1.47 10.19 -30.88
N PRO A 134 2.21 9.36 -31.65
CA PRO A 134 3.52 9.73 -32.21
C PRO A 134 3.41 10.82 -33.29
N ASP A 135 2.20 11.06 -33.81
CA ASP A 135 1.90 12.04 -34.86
C ASP A 135 1.59 13.45 -34.34
N SER A 136 1.60 13.65 -33.02
CA SER A 136 1.15 14.90 -32.39
C SER A 136 2.09 16.11 -32.55
N SER A 137 3.28 15.99 -33.17
CA SER A 137 4.13 17.18 -33.37
C SER A 137 3.85 17.86 -34.71
N ARG A 138 3.41 19.12 -34.64
CA ARG A 138 3.20 20.02 -35.79
C ARG A 138 4.46 20.31 -36.62
N ASN A 139 5.65 19.94 -36.15
CA ASN A 139 6.94 20.38 -36.71
C ASN A 139 7.85 19.23 -37.19
N GLY A 140 7.36 17.99 -37.30
CA GLY A 140 8.17 16.85 -37.74
C GLY A 140 7.73 16.29 -39.09
N GLY A 141 8.62 16.24 -40.08
CA GLY A 141 8.34 15.61 -41.37
C GLY A 141 8.13 14.08 -41.27
N PRO A 142 7.65 13.42 -42.33
CA PRO A 142 7.26 12.00 -42.32
C PRO A 142 8.32 11.03 -41.77
N ARG A 143 9.60 11.30 -42.05
CA ARG A 143 10.74 10.51 -41.55
C ARG A 143 10.87 10.58 -40.02
N ALA A 144 10.65 11.75 -39.42
CA ALA A 144 10.71 11.93 -37.97
C ALA A 144 9.51 11.28 -37.26
N THR A 145 8.34 11.26 -37.90
CA THR A 145 7.17 10.50 -37.41
C THR A 145 7.42 9.00 -37.46
N ALA A 146 7.94 8.47 -38.57
CA ALA A 146 8.26 7.04 -38.70
C ALA A 146 9.26 6.56 -37.63
N LEU A 147 10.30 7.36 -37.35
CA LEU A 147 11.28 7.04 -36.30
C LEU A 147 10.63 7.03 -34.90
N ARG A 148 9.73 7.97 -34.60
CA ARG A 148 9.01 8.02 -33.32
C ARG A 148 8.07 6.84 -33.14
N ALA A 149 7.33 6.48 -34.19
CA ALA A 149 6.45 5.29 -34.20
C ALA A 149 7.25 3.99 -34.01
N ALA A 150 8.42 3.87 -34.66
CA ALA A 150 9.31 2.73 -34.47
C ALA A 150 9.84 2.63 -33.03
N ALA A 151 10.28 3.77 -32.44
CA ALA A 151 10.73 3.82 -31.06
C ALA A 151 9.63 3.47 -30.06
N GLN A 152 8.41 3.99 -30.26
CA GLN A 152 7.25 3.65 -29.44
C GLN A 152 6.90 2.15 -29.54
N THR A 153 6.87 1.60 -30.76
CA THR A 153 6.61 0.17 -30.98
C THR A 153 7.64 -0.70 -30.26
N HIS A 154 8.92 -0.31 -30.31
CA HIS A 154 9.98 -1.00 -29.59
C HIS A 154 9.75 -0.97 -28.06
N ARG A 155 9.40 0.19 -27.50
CA ARG A 155 9.08 0.33 -26.06
C ARG A 155 7.89 -0.53 -25.65
N LEU A 156 6.82 -0.53 -26.43
CA LEU A 156 5.64 -1.38 -26.17
C LEU A 156 6.00 -2.87 -26.14
N ARG A 157 6.80 -3.32 -27.11
CA ARG A 157 7.28 -4.72 -27.16
C ARG A 157 8.12 -5.07 -25.93
N THR A 158 9.01 -4.17 -25.51
CA THR A 158 9.87 -4.37 -24.33
C THR A 158 9.04 -4.45 -23.04
N LEU A 159 8.08 -3.54 -22.84
CA LEU A 159 7.18 -3.57 -21.68
C LEU A 159 6.34 -4.86 -21.65
N ALA A 160 5.76 -5.25 -22.79
CA ALA A 160 4.99 -6.48 -22.89
C ALA A 160 5.84 -7.74 -22.62
N ALA A 161 7.10 -7.77 -23.08
CA ALA A 161 8.02 -8.86 -22.82
C ALA A 161 8.35 -8.99 -21.31
N ARG A 162 8.62 -7.88 -20.63
CA ARG A 162 8.88 -7.87 -19.18
C ARG A 162 7.69 -8.37 -18.38
N ILE A 163 6.48 -7.91 -18.71
CA ILE A 163 5.23 -8.40 -18.06
C ILE A 163 5.09 -9.91 -18.24
N ARG A 164 5.31 -10.44 -19.45
CA ARG A 164 5.25 -11.88 -19.71
C ARG A 164 6.29 -12.65 -18.90
N GLN A 165 7.53 -12.14 -18.83
CA GLN A 165 8.61 -12.78 -18.09
C GLN A 165 8.27 -12.93 -16.61
N ILE A 166 7.82 -11.85 -15.96
CA ILE A 166 7.46 -11.88 -14.54
C ILE A 166 6.27 -12.82 -14.30
N ARG A 167 5.23 -12.77 -15.15
CA ARG A 167 4.07 -13.67 -15.03
C ARG A 167 4.45 -15.14 -15.20
N THR A 168 5.34 -15.47 -16.13
CA THR A 168 5.82 -16.84 -16.32
C THR A 168 6.67 -17.30 -15.13
N ALA A 169 7.62 -16.49 -14.66
CA ALA A 169 8.43 -16.81 -13.48
C ALA A 169 7.56 -17.07 -12.24
N ARG A 170 6.52 -16.24 -12.03
CA ARG A 170 5.56 -16.39 -10.93
C ARG A 170 4.73 -17.68 -11.06
N ARG A 171 4.26 -18.03 -12.26
CA ARG A 171 3.56 -19.31 -12.51
C ARG A 171 4.46 -20.50 -12.21
N THR A 172 5.70 -20.49 -12.71
CA THR A 172 6.67 -21.58 -12.49
C THR A 172 6.97 -21.77 -11.00
N ARG A 173 7.26 -20.70 -10.25
CA ARG A 173 7.51 -20.80 -8.80
C ARG A 173 6.32 -21.33 -8.01
N ASN A 174 5.11 -21.00 -8.42
CA ASN A 174 3.88 -21.43 -7.76
C ASN A 174 3.42 -22.83 -8.21
N GLY A 175 4.25 -23.59 -8.95
CA GLY A 175 3.92 -24.96 -9.38
C GLY A 175 2.97 -25.05 -10.57
N TRP A 176 2.61 -23.92 -11.20
CA TRP A 176 1.73 -23.87 -12.38
C TRP A 176 2.52 -24.02 -13.69
N GLY A 177 3.63 -24.75 -13.65
CA GLY A 177 4.63 -24.82 -14.72
C GLY A 177 4.35 -25.85 -15.81
N VAL A 178 3.37 -26.74 -15.67
CA VAL A 178 3.09 -27.79 -16.65
C VAL A 178 1.59 -28.01 -16.80
N ALA A 179 0.95 -27.22 -17.67
CA ALA A 179 -0.27 -27.61 -18.38
C ALA A 179 -0.47 -26.69 -19.60
N ALA A 180 -0.32 -27.29 -20.77
CA ALA A 180 -0.58 -26.81 -22.15
C ALA A 180 0.32 -25.70 -22.71
#